data_AF-A0A2D7TMN3-F1
#
_entry.id   AF-A0A2D7TMN3-F1
#
_cell.length_a   1.000
_cell.length_b   1.000
_cell.length_c   1.000
_cell.angle_alpha   90.00
_cell.angle_beta   90.00
_cell.angle_gamma   90.00
#
_symmetry.space_group_name_H-M   'P 1'
#
loop_
_entity.id
_entity.type
_entity.pdbx_description
1 polymer ?
#
loop_
_entity_poly.entity_id
_entity_poly.type
_entity_poly.pdbx_seq_one_letter_code
_entity_poly.pdbx_strand_id
1 'polypeptide(L)' 'MKRKDKINLYFFLFSIFILVLLIFPIYNIGNRVEPFIFGIPFSLFWIIACILIQFTGILFFLFIDKEES' A
#
# COMPACT_ATOMS: atom_id res chain seq x y z
N MET A 1 -1.38 24.94 6.57
CA MET A 1 -1.61 23.58 7.11
C MET A 1 -0.68 23.33 8.26
N LYS A 2 -1.23 22.87 9.39
CA LYS A 2 -0.44 22.37 10.51
C LYS A 2 0.31 21.10 10.06
N ARG A 3 1.42 20.77 10.72
CA ARG A 3 2.24 19.59 10.37
C ARG A 3 1.42 18.29 10.38
N LYS A 4 0.52 18.13 11.37
CA LYS A 4 -0.47 17.05 11.45
C LYS A 4 -1.38 16.95 10.22
N ASP A 5 -1.85 18.07 9.67
CA ASP A 5 -2.69 18.06 8.45
C ASP A 5 -1.91 17.49 7.25
N LYS A 6 -0.60 17.74 7.17
CA LYS A 6 0.25 17.21 6.10
C LYS A 6 0.45 15.71 6.26
N ILE A 7 0.68 15.22 7.49
CA ILE A 7 0.82 13.78 7.78
C ILE A 7 -0.47 13.05 7.40
N ASN A 8 -1.63 13.59 7.79
CA ASN A 8 -2.93 13.04 7.43
C ASN A 8 -3.16 13.01 5.91
N LEU A 9 -2.74 14.07 5.20
CA LEU A 9 -2.80 14.12 3.74
C LEU A 9 -1.92 13.03 3.12
N TYR A 10 -0.68 12.85 3.61
CA TYR A 10 0.20 11.79 3.10
C TYR A 10 -0.33 10.39 3.38
N PHE A 11 -0.89 10.16 4.58
CA PHE A 11 -1.55 8.90 4.92
C PHE A 11 -2.74 8.62 3.99
N PHE A 12 -3.57 9.64 3.71
CA PHE A 12 -4.68 9.54 2.78
C PHE A 12 -4.21 9.19 1.36
N LEU A 13 -3.22 9.92 0.85
CA LEU A 13 -2.64 9.68 -0.47
C LEU A 13 -2.01 8.28 -0.58
N PHE A 14 -1.31 7.84 0.45
CA PHE A 14 -0.76 6.49 0.54
C PHE A 14 -1.85 5.42 0.50
N SER A 15 -2.94 5.61 1.26
CA SER A 15 -4.07 4.68 1.27
C SER A 15 -4.76 4.59 -0.09
N ILE A 16 -4.97 5.74 -0.75
CA ILE A 16 -5.50 5.78 -2.11
C ILE A 16 -4.56 5.11 -3.10
N PHE A 17 -3.25 5.32 -2.97
CA PHE A 17 -2.26 4.67 -3.83
C PHE A 17 -2.34 3.15 -3.75
N ILE A 18 -2.36 2.58 -2.54
CA ILE A 18 -2.51 1.13 -2.36
C ILE A 18 -3.84 0.64 -2.91
N LEU A 19 -4.93 1.37 -2.64
CA LEU A 19 -6.26 1.03 -3.16
C LEU A 19 -6.22 0.92 -4.69
N VAL A 20 -5.68 1.94 -5.37
CA VAL A 20 -5.62 1.98 -6.83
C VAL A 20 -4.80 0.81 -7.38
N LEU A 21 -3.69 0.42 -6.73
CA LEU A 21 -2.91 -0.76 -7.14
C LEU A 21 -3.68 -2.09 -7.05
N LEU A 22 -4.76 -2.14 -6.26
CA LEU A 22 -5.59 -3.32 -6.04
C LEU A 22 -6.93 -3.29 -6.80
N ILE A 23 -7.30 -2.16 -7.42
CA ILE A 23 -8.51 -2.04 -8.24
C ILE A 23 -8.20 -1.78 -9.71
N PHE A 24 -9.16 -2.06 -10.58
CA PHE A 24 -9.04 -1.67 -11.98
C PHE A 24 -9.04 -0.13 -12.11
N PRO A 25 -8.22 0.44 -13.01
CA PRO A 25 -7.47 -0.24 -14.08
C PRO A 25 -6.06 -0.69 -13.70
N ILE A 26 -5.47 -0.17 -12.62
CA ILE A 26 -4.04 -0.37 -12.33
C ILE A 26 -3.74 -1.80 -11.87
N TYR A 27 -4.70 -2.48 -11.24
CA TYR A 27 -4.58 -3.90 -10.91
C TYR A 27 -4.25 -4.78 -12.11
N ASN A 28 -4.48 -4.32 -13.35
CA ASN A 28 -4.09 -5.05 -14.56
C ASN A 28 -2.58 -5.38 -14.58
N ILE A 29 -1.73 -4.58 -13.92
CA ILE A 29 -0.29 -4.88 -13.74
C ILE A 29 -0.11 -6.18 -12.93
N GLY A 30 -0.90 -6.34 -11.87
CA GLY A 30 -0.94 -7.54 -11.03
C GLY A 30 -1.73 -8.69 -11.64
N ASN A 31 -2.71 -8.40 -12.51
CA ASN A 31 -3.70 -9.34 -13.02
C ASN A 31 -3.15 -10.28 -14.11
N ARG A 32 -2.12 -11.05 -13.77
CA ARG A 32 -1.56 -12.10 -14.61
C ARG A 32 -1.29 -13.34 -13.76
N VAL A 33 -1.45 -14.51 -14.36
CA VAL A 33 -1.15 -15.78 -13.69
C VAL A 33 0.35 -16.02 -13.65
N GLU A 34 1.03 -15.75 -14.77
CA GLU A 34 2.47 -15.92 -14.93
C GLU A 34 3.23 -14.58 -14.79
N PRO A 35 4.47 -14.58 -14.29
CA PRO A 35 5.24 -15.75 -13.83
C PRO A 35 4.78 -16.26 -12.47
N PHE A 36 5.03 -17.53 -12.19
CA PHE A 36 4.87 -18.05 -10.83
C PHE A 36 6.02 -17.56 -9.96
N ILE A 37 5.71 -16.88 -8.86
CA ILE A 37 6.68 -16.39 -7.89
C ILE A 37 6.50 -17.25 -6.62
N PHE A 38 7.56 -17.90 -6.15
CA PHE A 38 7.51 -18.82 -4.99
C PHE A 38 6.41 -19.90 -5.10
N GLY A 39 6.08 -20.34 -6.31
CA GLY A 39 5.03 -21.35 -6.56
C GLY A 39 3.59 -20.81 -6.53
N ILE A 40 3.38 -19.50 -6.33
CA ILE A 40 2.07 -18.86 -6.44
C ILE A 40 1.95 -18.01 -7.72
N PRO A 41 0.73 -17.86 -8.27
CA PRO A 41 0.45 -16.93 -9.36
C PRO A 41 0.91 -15.50 -9.06
N PHE A 42 1.38 -14.78 -10.08
CA PHE A 42 1.83 -13.39 -9.93
C PHE A 42 0.78 -12.48 -9.29
N SER A 43 -0.48 -12.64 -9.68
CA SER A 43 -1.64 -11.91 -9.12
C SER A 43 -1.76 -12.04 -7.61
N LEU A 44 -1.56 -13.25 -7.07
CA LEU A 44 -1.58 -13.46 -5.61
C LEU A 44 -0.35 -12.85 -4.94
N PHE A 45 0.83 -13.00 -5.54
CA PHE A 45 2.05 -12.37 -5.04
C PHE A 45 1.91 -10.85 -4.98
N TRP A 46 1.33 -10.23 -6.01
CA TRP A 46 1.09 -8.79 -6.09
C TRP A 46 0.20 -8.29 -4.95
N ILE A 47 -0.94 -8.97 -4.69
CA ILE A 47 -1.83 -8.62 -3.58
C ILE A 47 -1.07 -8.69 -2.25
N ILE A 48 -0.33 -9.78 -2.01
CA ILE A 48 0.43 -9.96 -0.76
C ILE A 48 1.49 -8.87 -0.60
N ALA A 49 2.21 -8.52 -1.66
CA ALA A 49 3.18 -7.44 -1.64
C ALA A 49 2.53 -6.10 -1.27
N CYS A 50 1.38 -5.76 -1.88
CA CYS A 50 0.62 -4.57 -1.54
C CYS A 50 0.16 -4.56 -0.07
N ILE A 51 -0.28 -5.71 0.47
CA ILE A 51 -0.66 -5.84 1.88
C ILE A 51 0.53 -5.57 2.81
N LEU A 52 1.70 -6.15 2.52
CA LEU A 52 2.90 -5.94 3.32
C LEU A 52 3.37 -4.48 3.27
N ILE A 53 3.32 -3.85 2.09
CA ILE A 53 3.61 -2.42 1.93
C ILE A 53 2.61 -1.58 2.72
N GLN A 54 1.32 -1.89 2.66
CA GLN A 54 0.29 -1.16 3.40
C GLN A 54 0.51 -1.26 4.91
N PHE A 55 0.76 -2.46 5.40
CA PHE A 55 1.01 -2.71 6.82
C PHE A 55 2.23 -1.93 7.31
N THR A 56 3.36 -2.02 6.60
CA THR A 56 4.59 -1.29 6.95
C THR A 56 4.41 0.22 6.87
N GLY A 57 3.67 0.73 5.88
CA GLY A 57 3.33 2.15 5.77
C GLY A 57 2.48 2.64 6.95
N ILE A 58 1.45 1.89 7.35
CA ILE A 58 0.63 2.24 8.52
C ILE A 58 1.48 2.28 9.79
N LEU A 59 2.36 1.29 9.99
CA LEU A 59 3.27 1.29 11.14
C LEU A 59 4.15 2.55 11.13
N PHE A 60 4.72 2.91 9.98
CA PHE A 60 5.55 4.11 9.84
C PHE A 60 4.78 5.40 10.20
N PHE A 61 3.56 5.55 9.69
CA PHE A 61 2.71 6.70 10.04
C PHE A 61 2.34 6.73 11.53
N LEU A 62 2.07 5.56 12.13
CA LEU A 62 1.77 5.46 13.56
C LEU A 62 2.96 5.85 14.44
N PHE A 63 4.18 5.44 14.07
CA PHE A 63 5.39 5.84 14.80
C PHE A 63 5.63 7.34 14.73
N ILE A 64 5.44 7.96 13.56
CA ILE A 64 5.56 9.42 13.39
C ILE A 64 4.52 10.16 14.24
N ASP A 65 3.28 9.68 14.27
CA ASP A 65 2.23 10.33 15.06
C ASP A 65 2.46 10.18 16.56
N LYS A 66 3.01 9.02 16.99
CA LYS A 66 3.40 8.77 18.38
C LYS A 66 4.52 9.68 18.85
N GLU A 67 5.50 10.01 18.01
CA GLU A 67 6.57 10.97 18.35
C GLU A 67 6.06 12.41 18.56
N GLU A 68 4.87 12.75 18.01
CA GLU A 68 4.25 14.06 18.17
C GLU A 68 3.30 14.19 19.38
N SER A 69 3.09 13.12 20.17
CA SER A 69 2.27 13.13 21.41
C SER A 69 3.12 13.04 22.67
#